data_AF-A0A3B8RME3-F1
#
_entry.id   AF-A0A3B8RME3-F1
#
_cell.length_a   1.000
_cell.length_b   1.000
_cell.length_c   1.000
_cell.angle_alpha   90.00
_cell.angle_beta   90.00
_cell.angle_gamma   90.00
#
_symmetry.space_group_name_H-M   'P 1'
#
loop_
_entity.id
_entity.type
_entity.pdbx_description
1 polymer ?
#
loop_
_entity_poly.entity_id
_entity_poly.type
_entity_poly.pdbx_seq_one_letter_code
_entity_poly.pdbx_strand_id
1 'polypeptide(L)'
;ADALGEKLKDVKSSLEKDKADASKKLEDLKAANAPAEQIAAAEKALSAVPKDEAEAKTAWTKAKTAAEARAKPLAGMPAHAQIYAGDPNGDQKAKDTFDTSRRNFMALIFCLMVGTAALPHILMRYYTTPSVREARASVGWSLFFIFLLYFTAPALAVLVKYEVFHVLVGTPFDKLPAWIANWSKVDAALLSVVDINKDGILQLGEMRIGGDIVVLATPEIAGLPYVISGLVAAGGLAASLSTADGLLLTIANALSHDLYYKMIDPNASTARRVSISKALLLVVALAAAYVAAQKPADILFLVSAAFSFAAAAFFPALVLGVFWKRANKWGASLGMIAGLAVTFYYMVTTQPWLRGIFGVTSPIELWWGIQPISAGVFGVPLGFAVIIIVSLLTAAPGRDVQELVEHVRYPNLKGDTLRTQTD
;
A
#
# COMPACT_ATOMS: atom_id res chain seq x y z
N ALA A 1 -17.36 -24.60 0.04
CA ALA A 1 -18.24 -23.51 0.53
C ALA A 1 -19.31 -24.05 1.46
N ASP A 2 -19.96 -25.16 1.10
CA ASP A 2 -21.12 -25.71 1.82
C ASP A 2 -20.83 -26.07 3.28
N ALA A 3 -19.70 -26.71 3.56
CA ALA A 3 -19.28 -27.02 4.94
C ALA A 3 -19.18 -25.77 5.83
N LEU A 4 -18.71 -24.63 5.30
CA LEU A 4 -18.69 -23.36 6.03
C LEU A 4 -20.10 -22.76 6.14
N GLY A 5 -20.95 -22.99 5.14
CA GLY A 5 -22.36 -22.66 5.19
C GLY A 5 -23.10 -23.38 6.33
N GLU A 6 -22.83 -24.68 6.52
CA GLU A 6 -23.36 -25.45 7.65
C GLU A 6 -22.87 -24.91 8.99
N LYS A 7 -21.56 -24.63 9.11
CA LYS A 7 -21.00 -24.02 10.34
C LYS A 7 -21.63 -22.68 10.71
N LEU A 8 -22.07 -21.91 9.71
CA LEU A 8 -22.71 -20.62 9.90
C LEU A 8 -24.19 -20.71 10.30
N LYS A 9 -24.84 -21.89 10.20
CA LYS A 9 -26.23 -22.06 10.67
C LYS A 9 -26.32 -22.06 12.20
N ASP A 10 -25.38 -22.71 12.87
CA ASP A 10 -25.22 -22.70 14.32
C ASP A 10 -23.75 -22.47 14.66
N VAL A 11 -23.39 -21.19 14.79
CA VAL A 11 -22.00 -20.77 14.99
C VAL A 11 -21.47 -21.27 16.33
N LYS A 12 -22.30 -21.23 17.37
CA LYS A 12 -21.90 -21.60 18.73
C LYS A 12 -21.59 -23.08 18.81
N SER A 13 -22.52 -23.94 18.39
CA SER A 13 -22.32 -25.40 18.42
C SER A 13 -21.14 -25.82 17.54
N SER A 14 -21.02 -25.21 16.35
CA SER A 14 -19.92 -25.50 15.43
C SER A 14 -18.56 -25.08 16.00
N LEU A 15 -18.50 -23.98 16.75
CA LEU A 15 -17.26 -23.49 17.35
C LEU A 15 -16.83 -24.38 18.53
N GLU A 16 -17.78 -24.76 19.38
CA GLU A 16 -17.52 -25.71 20.48
C GLU A 16 -17.01 -27.05 19.95
N LYS A 17 -17.63 -27.54 18.86
CA LYS A 17 -17.18 -28.76 18.17
C LYS A 17 -15.78 -28.62 17.59
N ASP A 18 -15.48 -27.54 16.85
CA ASP A 18 -14.15 -27.31 16.28
C ASP A 18 -13.07 -27.23 17.37
N LYS A 19 -13.36 -26.57 18.51
CA LYS A 19 -12.45 -26.51 19.66
C LYS A 19 -12.24 -27.89 20.29
N ALA A 20 -13.31 -28.65 20.49
CA ALA A 20 -13.25 -30.00 21.04
C ALA A 20 -12.45 -30.95 20.14
N ASP A 21 -12.73 -30.94 18.83
CA ASP A 21 -12.03 -31.77 17.84
C ASP A 21 -10.53 -31.41 17.77
N ALA A 22 -10.20 -30.11 17.79
CA ALA A 22 -8.80 -29.65 17.79
C ALA A 22 -8.06 -30.00 19.08
N SER A 23 -8.71 -29.86 20.25
CA SER A 23 -8.14 -30.22 21.55
C SER A 23 -7.89 -31.72 21.64
N LYS A 24 -8.90 -32.52 21.27
CA LYS A 24 -8.79 -33.98 21.25
C LYS A 24 -7.67 -34.46 20.35
N LYS A 25 -7.56 -33.90 19.14
CA LYS A 25 -6.48 -34.25 18.20
C LYS A 25 -5.09 -33.94 18.78
N LEU A 26 -4.94 -32.84 19.49
CA LEU A 26 -3.69 -32.49 20.16
C LEU A 26 -3.37 -33.47 21.30
N GLU A 27 -4.36 -33.83 22.11
CA GLU A 27 -4.22 -34.81 23.18
C GLU A 27 -3.86 -36.19 22.65
N ASP A 28 -4.54 -36.67 21.61
CA ASP A 28 -4.27 -37.96 20.96
C ASP A 28 -2.84 -38.03 20.41
N LEU A 29 -2.36 -36.95 19.76
CA LEU A 29 -0.99 -36.88 19.23
C LEU A 29 0.06 -36.83 20.34
N LYS A 30 -0.21 -36.13 21.45
CA LYS A 30 0.66 -36.11 22.63
C LYS A 30 0.69 -37.48 23.31
N ALA A 31 -0.46 -38.14 23.46
CA ALA A 31 -0.56 -39.48 24.03
C ALA A 31 0.14 -40.55 23.17
N ALA A 32 0.10 -40.39 21.85
CA ALA A 32 0.77 -41.29 20.91
C ALA A 32 2.28 -41.03 20.74
N ASN A 33 2.87 -40.05 21.45
CA ASN A 33 4.25 -39.60 21.25
C ASN A 33 4.57 -39.32 19.77
N ALA A 34 3.64 -38.66 19.08
CA ALA A 34 3.83 -38.30 17.67
C ALA A 34 5.05 -37.37 17.48
N PRO A 35 5.63 -37.30 16.27
CA PRO A 35 6.74 -36.40 15.98
C PRO A 35 6.44 -34.96 16.40
N ALA A 36 7.44 -34.26 16.93
CA ALA A 36 7.29 -32.90 17.47
C ALA A 36 6.67 -31.92 16.47
N GLU A 37 6.94 -32.10 15.17
CA GLU A 37 6.35 -31.30 14.09
C GLU A 37 4.81 -31.46 14.01
N GLN A 38 4.29 -32.67 14.20
CA GLN A 38 2.85 -32.94 14.19
C GLN A 38 2.15 -32.36 15.42
N ILE A 39 2.81 -32.43 16.58
CA ILE A 39 2.32 -31.81 17.82
C ILE A 39 2.27 -30.29 17.65
N ALA A 40 3.37 -29.68 17.16
CA ALA A 40 3.41 -28.23 16.90
C ALA A 40 2.36 -27.77 15.88
N ALA A 41 2.13 -28.57 14.83
CA ALA A 41 1.07 -28.30 13.86
C ALA A 41 -0.33 -28.37 14.48
N ALA A 42 -0.58 -29.33 15.37
CA ALA A 42 -1.85 -29.46 16.10
C ALA A 42 -2.06 -28.31 17.11
N GLU A 43 -1.01 -27.87 17.81
CA GLU A 43 -1.06 -26.69 18.69
C GLU A 43 -1.34 -25.41 17.88
N LYS A 44 -0.72 -25.27 16.71
CA LYS A 44 -1.00 -24.18 15.78
C LYS A 44 -2.45 -24.23 15.26
N ALA A 45 -2.97 -25.42 14.96
CA ALA A 45 -4.35 -25.58 14.52
C ALA A 45 -5.36 -25.21 15.61
N LEU A 46 -5.11 -25.62 16.86
CA LEU A 46 -5.93 -25.28 18.02
C LEU A 46 -5.92 -23.76 18.30
N SER A 47 -4.74 -23.14 18.27
CA SER A 47 -4.62 -21.68 18.46
C SER A 47 -5.20 -20.86 17.31
N ALA A 48 -5.38 -21.46 16.13
CA ALA A 48 -6.04 -20.83 14.97
C ALA A 48 -7.57 -20.92 15.01
N VAL A 49 -8.17 -21.70 15.93
CA VAL A 49 -9.62 -21.72 16.11
C VAL A 49 -10.08 -20.35 16.64
N PRO A 50 -11.13 -19.73 16.06
CA PRO A 50 -11.64 -18.44 16.52
C PRO A 50 -11.92 -18.42 18.03
N LYS A 51 -11.65 -17.29 18.68
CA LYS A 51 -11.77 -17.17 20.14
C LYS A 51 -13.22 -17.13 20.57
N ASP A 52 -14.03 -16.35 19.86
CA ASP A 52 -15.44 -16.11 20.15
C ASP A 52 -16.34 -16.30 18.92
N GLU A 53 -17.66 -16.26 19.15
CA GLU A 53 -18.66 -16.44 18.10
C GLU A 53 -18.62 -15.33 17.04
N ALA A 54 -18.25 -14.10 17.41
CA ALA A 54 -18.21 -12.97 16.48
C ALA A 54 -17.03 -13.10 15.50
N GLU A 55 -15.86 -13.46 16.02
CA GLU A 55 -14.67 -13.80 15.25
C GLU A 55 -14.93 -15.01 14.36
N ALA A 56 -15.57 -16.07 14.90
CA ALA A 56 -15.91 -17.27 14.14
C ALA A 56 -16.83 -16.96 12.97
N LYS A 57 -17.92 -16.21 13.23
CA LYS A 57 -18.87 -15.80 12.20
C LYS A 57 -18.18 -14.98 11.11
N THR A 58 -17.32 -14.04 11.49
CA THR A 58 -16.59 -13.19 10.54
C THR A 58 -15.61 -14.01 9.69
N ALA A 59 -14.79 -14.84 10.35
CA ALA A 59 -13.78 -15.67 9.69
C ALA A 59 -14.41 -16.68 8.74
N TRP A 60 -15.46 -17.39 9.17
CA TRP A 60 -16.14 -18.39 8.34
C TRP A 60 -16.95 -17.76 7.22
N THR A 61 -17.57 -16.59 7.43
CA THR A 61 -18.25 -15.85 6.35
C THR A 61 -17.23 -15.43 5.28
N LYS A 62 -16.07 -14.91 5.69
CA LYS A 62 -14.98 -14.54 4.78
C LYS A 62 -14.44 -15.77 4.01
N ALA A 63 -14.19 -16.86 4.71
CA ALA A 63 -13.71 -18.10 4.10
C ALA A 63 -14.75 -18.72 3.15
N LYS A 64 -16.03 -18.67 3.50
CA LYS A 64 -17.13 -19.15 2.65
C LYS A 64 -17.19 -18.34 1.35
N THR A 65 -17.21 -17.01 1.47
CA THR A 65 -17.22 -16.10 0.31
C THR A 65 -16.02 -16.34 -0.61
N ALA A 66 -14.83 -16.55 -0.04
CA ALA A 66 -13.63 -16.88 -0.82
C ALA A 66 -13.74 -18.23 -1.53
N ALA A 67 -14.31 -19.25 -0.86
CA ALA A 67 -14.53 -20.55 -1.47
C ALA A 67 -15.59 -20.51 -2.59
N GLU A 68 -16.67 -19.76 -2.40
CA GLU A 68 -17.70 -19.54 -3.43
C GLU A 68 -17.14 -18.80 -4.64
N ALA A 69 -16.26 -17.82 -4.43
CA ALA A 69 -15.57 -17.13 -5.52
C ALA A 69 -14.71 -18.11 -6.33
N ARG A 70 -13.98 -19.01 -5.68
CA ARG A 70 -13.15 -20.04 -6.35
C ARG A 70 -13.95 -21.11 -7.07
N ALA A 71 -15.17 -21.41 -6.60
CA ALA A 71 -16.05 -22.38 -7.23
C ALA A 71 -16.63 -21.88 -8.57
N LYS A 72 -16.56 -20.57 -8.85
CA LYS A 72 -16.98 -20.02 -10.14
C LYS A 72 -16.03 -20.46 -11.26
N PRO A 73 -16.49 -20.49 -12.53
CA PRO A 73 -15.61 -20.72 -13.68
C PRO A 73 -14.38 -19.82 -13.62
N LEU A 74 -13.20 -20.39 -13.90
CA LEU A 74 -11.90 -19.70 -13.80
C LEU A 74 -11.67 -19.00 -12.45
N ALA A 75 -12.18 -19.57 -11.35
CA ALA A 75 -12.12 -18.98 -10.01
C ALA A 75 -12.69 -17.55 -9.92
N GLY A 76 -13.63 -17.21 -10.80
CA GLY A 76 -14.25 -15.88 -10.86
C GLY A 76 -13.34 -14.79 -11.42
N MET A 77 -12.26 -15.16 -12.13
CA MET A 77 -11.36 -14.19 -12.76
C MET A 77 -12.11 -13.39 -13.84
N PRO A 78 -12.05 -12.04 -13.81
CA PRO A 78 -12.65 -11.23 -14.86
C PRO A 78 -11.93 -11.44 -16.19
N ALA A 79 -12.62 -11.16 -17.29
CA ALA A 79 -12.01 -11.21 -18.62
C ALA A 79 -10.81 -10.26 -18.69
N HIS A 80 -9.67 -10.74 -19.22
CA HIS A 80 -8.42 -9.99 -19.18
C HIS A 80 -8.43 -8.65 -19.93
N ALA A 81 -9.28 -8.53 -20.95
CA ALA A 81 -9.46 -7.28 -21.69
C ALA A 81 -10.39 -6.28 -20.99
N GLN A 82 -11.05 -6.69 -19.91
CA GLN A 82 -12.01 -5.87 -19.20
C GLN A 82 -11.29 -4.96 -18.20
N ILE A 83 -11.32 -3.65 -18.48
CA ILE A 83 -10.55 -2.64 -17.75
C ILE A 83 -11.13 -2.42 -16.34
N TYR A 84 -12.46 -2.51 -16.19
CA TYR A 84 -13.17 -2.26 -14.93
C TYR A 84 -14.10 -3.43 -14.61
N ALA A 85 -14.34 -3.68 -13.32
CA ALA A 85 -15.27 -4.73 -12.90
C ALA A 85 -16.72 -4.35 -13.24
N GLY A 86 -17.51 -5.28 -13.77
CA GLY A 86 -18.89 -5.02 -14.22
C GLY A 86 -18.98 -4.76 -15.73
N ASP A 87 -20.19 -4.79 -16.29
CA ASP A 87 -20.42 -4.69 -17.73
C ASP A 87 -21.22 -3.41 -18.06
N PRO A 88 -20.68 -2.48 -18.86
CA PRO A 88 -21.39 -1.27 -19.26
C PRO A 88 -22.62 -1.55 -20.14
N ASN A 89 -22.67 -2.71 -20.80
CA ASN A 89 -23.79 -3.14 -21.64
C ASN A 89 -24.69 -4.17 -20.95
N GLY A 90 -24.40 -4.53 -19.69
CA GLY A 90 -25.15 -5.52 -18.92
C GLY A 90 -26.43 -5.00 -18.28
N ASP A 91 -26.91 -5.73 -17.27
CA ASP A 91 -28.02 -5.31 -16.43
C ASP A 91 -27.68 -4.07 -15.58
N GLN A 92 -28.68 -3.47 -14.93
CA GLN A 92 -28.46 -2.26 -14.14
C GLN A 92 -27.37 -2.45 -13.06
N LYS A 93 -27.35 -3.63 -12.43
CA LYS A 93 -26.36 -3.97 -11.42
C LYS A 93 -24.94 -4.06 -11.99
N ALA A 94 -24.77 -4.63 -13.17
CA ALA A 94 -23.49 -4.69 -13.86
C ALA A 94 -23.00 -3.29 -14.27
N LYS A 95 -23.90 -2.42 -14.74
CA LYS A 95 -23.61 -1.02 -15.05
C LYS A 95 -23.16 -0.23 -13.82
N ASP A 96 -23.89 -0.35 -12.71
CA ASP A 96 -23.56 0.31 -11.45
C ASP A 96 -22.19 -0.15 -10.90
N THR A 97 -21.89 -1.44 -11.07
CA THR A 97 -20.59 -2.02 -10.70
C THR A 97 -19.47 -1.45 -11.56
N PHE A 98 -19.68 -1.35 -12.88
CA PHE A 98 -18.75 -0.74 -13.83
C PHE A 98 -18.44 0.71 -13.48
N ASP A 99 -19.48 1.52 -13.27
CA ASP A 99 -19.30 2.93 -12.93
C ASP A 99 -18.62 3.12 -11.57
N THR A 100 -18.92 2.28 -10.60
CA THR A 100 -18.27 2.32 -9.28
C THR A 100 -16.80 1.90 -9.39
N SER A 101 -16.48 0.85 -10.15
CA SER A 101 -15.10 0.42 -10.38
C SER A 101 -14.29 1.51 -11.10
N ARG A 102 -14.85 2.11 -12.15
CA ARG A 102 -14.23 3.21 -12.90
C ARG A 102 -13.97 4.44 -12.02
N ARG A 103 -14.95 4.88 -11.23
CA ARG A 103 -14.80 6.02 -10.30
C ARG A 103 -13.68 5.78 -9.30
N ASN A 104 -13.63 4.58 -8.71
CA ASN A 104 -12.58 4.21 -7.77
C ASN A 104 -11.20 4.17 -8.40
N PHE A 105 -11.09 3.62 -9.62
CA PHE A 105 -9.83 3.61 -10.35
C PHE A 105 -9.32 5.03 -10.63
N MET A 106 -10.20 5.92 -11.11
CA MET A 106 -9.85 7.33 -11.35
C MET A 106 -9.46 8.06 -10.06
N ALA A 107 -10.21 7.85 -8.98
CA ALA A 107 -9.92 8.46 -7.68
C ALA A 107 -8.57 7.97 -7.13
N LEU A 108 -8.25 6.68 -7.31
CA LEU A 108 -6.98 6.10 -6.90
C LEU A 108 -5.82 6.69 -7.72
N ILE A 109 -5.94 6.75 -9.05
CA ILE A 109 -4.92 7.38 -9.92
C ILE A 109 -4.70 8.82 -9.50
N PHE A 110 -5.77 9.58 -9.29
CA PHE A 110 -5.68 10.97 -8.82
C PHE A 110 -4.88 11.06 -7.52
N CYS A 111 -5.25 10.27 -6.50
CA CYS A 111 -4.56 10.29 -5.21
C CYS A 111 -3.09 9.86 -5.32
N LEU A 112 -2.77 8.86 -6.14
CA LEU A 112 -1.39 8.40 -6.34
C LEU A 112 -0.55 9.45 -7.06
N MET A 113 -1.06 10.06 -8.14
CA MET A 113 -0.34 11.09 -8.91
C MET A 113 -0.13 12.36 -8.09
N VAL A 114 -1.22 12.88 -7.51
CA VAL A 114 -1.21 14.10 -6.71
C VAL A 114 -0.39 13.91 -5.44
N GLY A 115 -0.54 12.74 -4.79
CA GLY A 115 0.25 12.38 -3.62
C GLY A 115 1.73 12.32 -3.94
N THR A 116 2.13 11.67 -5.05
CA THR A 116 3.54 11.60 -5.47
C THR A 116 4.14 12.98 -5.71
N ALA A 117 3.39 13.87 -6.38
CA ALA A 117 3.82 15.25 -6.63
C ALA A 117 3.95 16.08 -5.35
N ALA A 118 3.28 15.69 -4.27
CA ALA A 118 3.24 16.42 -3.01
C ALA A 118 4.30 15.98 -1.99
N LEU A 119 5.07 14.92 -2.29
CA LEU A 119 5.97 14.31 -1.31
C LEU A 119 7.32 15.03 -1.21
N PRO A 120 7.71 15.52 -0.02
CA PRO A 120 8.95 16.30 0.16
C PRO A 120 10.25 15.56 -0.18
N HIS A 121 10.27 14.23 -0.05
CA HIS A 121 11.49 13.44 -0.25
C HIS A 121 12.03 13.48 -1.68
N ILE A 122 11.18 13.74 -2.68
CA ILE A 122 11.60 13.90 -4.09
C ILE A 122 12.22 15.28 -4.28
N LEU A 123 11.59 16.33 -3.72
CA LEU A 123 12.04 17.71 -3.84
C LEU A 123 13.45 17.93 -3.28
N MET A 124 13.76 17.30 -2.15
CA MET A 124 15.07 17.42 -1.48
C MET A 124 16.23 16.93 -2.36
N ARG A 125 15.98 16.00 -3.30
CA ARG A 125 17.03 15.50 -4.20
C ARG A 125 17.42 16.48 -5.29
N TYR A 126 16.59 17.47 -5.62
CA TYR A 126 16.98 18.51 -6.59
C TYR A 126 18.02 19.48 -6.00
N TYR A 127 18.06 19.64 -4.68
CA TYR A 127 19.04 20.49 -4.00
C TYR A 127 20.47 19.92 -4.01
N THR A 128 20.65 18.66 -4.40
CA THR A 128 21.98 18.05 -4.53
C THR A 128 22.53 18.14 -5.95
N THR A 129 21.80 18.75 -6.89
CA THR A 129 22.27 19.00 -8.26
C THR A 129 22.85 20.41 -8.39
N PRO A 130 23.97 20.60 -9.10
CA PRO A 130 24.65 21.89 -9.19
C PRO A 130 23.96 22.87 -10.17
N SER A 131 23.07 22.40 -11.05
CA SER A 131 22.37 23.26 -12.02
C SER A 131 20.94 22.79 -12.34
N VAL A 132 20.08 23.73 -12.75
CA VAL A 132 18.71 23.44 -13.20
C VAL A 132 18.68 22.48 -14.39
N ARG A 133 19.67 22.57 -15.29
CA ARG A 133 19.79 21.67 -16.44
C ARG A 133 20.03 20.23 -15.99
N GLU A 134 20.92 20.03 -15.03
CA GLU A 134 21.21 18.72 -14.45
C GLU A 134 20.04 18.16 -13.65
N ALA A 135 19.32 19.01 -12.91
CA ALA A 135 18.07 18.63 -12.25
C ALA A 135 17.06 18.07 -13.26
N ARG A 136 16.84 18.75 -14.39
CA ARG A 136 15.93 18.30 -15.46
C ARG A 136 16.42 17.00 -16.11
N ALA A 137 17.72 16.85 -16.35
CA ALA A 137 18.28 15.61 -16.89
C ALA A 137 18.09 14.42 -15.94
N SER A 138 18.28 14.64 -14.63
CA SER A 138 18.02 13.64 -13.59
C SER A 138 16.55 13.22 -13.55
N VAL A 139 15.61 14.16 -13.70
CA VAL A 139 14.18 13.85 -13.86
C VAL A 139 13.93 12.99 -15.10
N GLY A 140 14.56 13.33 -16.23
CA GLY A 140 14.43 12.55 -17.47
C GLY A 140 14.84 11.09 -17.29
N TRP A 141 15.99 10.84 -16.67
CA TRP A 141 16.44 9.48 -16.34
C TRP A 141 15.51 8.77 -15.36
N SER A 142 15.03 9.48 -14.35
CA SER A 142 14.08 8.92 -13.38
C SER A 142 12.79 8.47 -14.07
N LEU A 143 12.22 9.31 -14.94
CA LEU A 143 11.02 8.98 -15.72
C LEU A 143 11.25 7.80 -16.67
N PHE A 144 12.45 7.69 -17.27
CA PHE A 144 12.80 6.55 -18.11
C PHE A 144 12.80 5.23 -17.33
N PHE A 145 13.41 5.18 -16.13
CA PHE A 145 13.41 3.97 -15.30
C PHE A 145 12.02 3.63 -14.74
N ILE A 146 11.23 4.65 -14.37
CA ILE A 146 9.83 4.46 -13.97
C ILE A 146 9.02 3.86 -15.12
N PHE A 147 9.20 4.38 -16.34
CA PHE A 147 8.56 3.84 -17.54
C PHE A 147 8.97 2.38 -17.77
N LEU A 148 10.27 2.06 -17.70
CA LEU A 148 10.75 0.69 -17.89
C LEU A 148 10.12 -0.27 -16.88
N LEU A 149 10.01 0.14 -15.61
CA LEU A 149 9.38 -0.67 -14.56
C LEU A 149 7.88 -0.87 -14.84
N TYR A 150 7.13 0.21 -15.10
CA TYR A 150 5.69 0.12 -15.34
C TYR A 150 5.32 -0.54 -16.66
N PHE A 151 6.21 -0.52 -17.65
CA PHE A 151 6.02 -1.25 -18.90
C PHE A 151 6.27 -2.75 -18.72
N THR A 152 7.28 -3.15 -17.94
CA THR A 152 7.65 -4.56 -17.76
C THR A 152 6.77 -5.30 -16.74
N ALA A 153 6.23 -4.63 -15.71
CA ALA A 153 5.42 -5.28 -14.69
C ALA A 153 4.14 -5.96 -15.23
N PRO A 154 3.33 -5.34 -16.11
CA PRO A 154 2.19 -6.01 -16.74
C PRO A 154 2.62 -7.17 -17.64
N ALA A 155 3.72 -7.03 -18.38
CA ALA A 155 4.24 -8.10 -19.24
C ALA A 155 4.62 -9.34 -18.41
N LEU A 156 5.27 -9.12 -17.26
CA LEU A 156 5.59 -10.18 -16.30
C LEU A 156 4.33 -10.84 -15.73
N ALA A 157 3.30 -10.06 -15.39
CA ALA A 157 2.03 -10.62 -14.92
C ALA A 157 1.32 -11.49 -15.98
N VAL A 158 1.39 -11.10 -17.26
CA VAL A 158 0.87 -11.90 -18.37
C VAL A 158 1.65 -13.20 -18.53
N LEU A 159 2.99 -13.16 -18.41
CA LEU A 159 3.84 -14.35 -18.50
C LEU A 159 3.54 -15.35 -17.36
N VAL A 160 3.46 -14.88 -16.11
CA VAL A 160 3.12 -15.76 -14.97
C VAL A 160 1.75 -16.40 -15.17
N LYS A 161 0.76 -15.62 -15.64
CA LYS A 161 -0.56 -16.17 -15.97
C LYS A 161 -0.47 -17.22 -17.07
N TYR A 162 0.28 -16.96 -18.13
CA TYR A 162 0.45 -17.91 -19.24
C TYR A 162 0.96 -19.26 -18.72
N GLU A 163 2.04 -19.25 -17.92
CA GLU A 163 2.61 -20.44 -17.30
C GLU A 163 1.61 -21.17 -16.39
N VAL A 164 0.88 -20.43 -15.54
CA VAL A 164 -0.15 -21.03 -14.68
C VAL A 164 -1.23 -21.73 -15.51
N PHE A 165 -1.76 -21.09 -16.55
CA PHE A 165 -2.89 -21.61 -17.32
C PHE A 165 -2.51 -22.70 -18.31
N HIS A 166 -1.32 -22.64 -18.91
CA HIS A 166 -0.93 -23.58 -19.98
C HIS A 166 -0.02 -24.70 -19.51
N VAL A 167 0.69 -24.51 -18.38
CA VAL A 167 1.68 -25.48 -17.90
C VAL A 167 1.23 -26.12 -16.58
N LEU A 168 0.76 -25.35 -15.60
CA LEU A 168 0.43 -25.90 -14.29
C LEU A 168 -0.95 -26.55 -14.22
N VAL A 169 -1.99 -25.84 -14.67
CA VAL A 169 -3.37 -26.33 -14.58
C VAL A 169 -3.52 -27.58 -15.46
N GLY A 170 -4.02 -28.66 -14.87
CA GLY A 170 -4.14 -29.97 -15.51
C GLY A 170 -2.94 -30.91 -15.29
N THR A 171 -1.88 -30.44 -14.62
CA THR A 171 -0.74 -31.29 -14.28
C THR A 171 -1.07 -32.17 -13.06
N PRO A 172 -0.71 -33.47 -13.08
CA PRO A 172 -0.83 -34.34 -11.91
C PRO A 172 -0.06 -33.81 -10.69
N PHE A 173 -0.61 -33.96 -9.49
CA PHE A 173 -0.03 -33.45 -8.24
C PHE A 173 1.38 -34.00 -7.95
N ASP A 174 1.68 -35.23 -8.37
CA ASP A 174 2.98 -35.89 -8.25
C ASP A 174 4.04 -35.32 -9.20
N LYS A 175 3.62 -34.61 -10.25
CA LYS A 175 4.50 -33.99 -11.27
C LYS A 175 4.57 -32.48 -11.16
N LEU A 176 4.10 -31.90 -10.06
CA LEU A 176 4.18 -30.47 -9.84
C LEU A 176 5.64 -29.99 -9.74
N PRO A 177 5.98 -28.83 -10.33
CA PRO A 177 7.32 -28.27 -10.23
C PRO A 177 7.79 -28.08 -8.78
N ALA A 178 9.08 -28.30 -8.55
CA ALA A 178 9.69 -28.24 -7.22
C ALA A 178 9.49 -26.88 -6.51
N TRP A 179 9.40 -25.78 -7.27
CA TRP A 179 9.17 -24.45 -6.71
C TRP A 179 7.83 -24.37 -5.94
N ILE A 180 6.81 -25.12 -6.33
CA ILE A 180 5.52 -25.15 -5.61
C ILE A 180 5.71 -25.67 -4.18
N ALA A 181 6.44 -26.77 -4.05
CA ALA A 181 6.76 -27.33 -2.74
C ALA A 181 7.67 -26.41 -1.91
N ASN A 182 8.64 -25.74 -2.56
CA ASN A 182 9.55 -24.81 -1.88
C ASN A 182 8.79 -23.61 -1.31
N TRP A 183 7.96 -22.94 -2.12
CA TRP A 183 7.22 -21.76 -1.70
C TRP A 183 6.07 -22.07 -0.73
N SER A 184 5.41 -23.23 -0.88
CA SER A 184 4.38 -23.67 0.08
C SER A 184 4.95 -23.96 1.47
N LYS A 185 6.23 -24.33 1.58
CA LYS A 185 6.93 -24.53 2.87
C LYS A 185 7.29 -23.21 3.55
N VAL A 186 7.59 -22.16 2.77
CA VAL A 186 7.96 -20.84 3.32
C VAL A 186 6.77 -20.20 4.02
N ASP A 187 5.65 -20.07 3.31
CA ASP A 187 4.41 -19.55 3.88
C ASP A 187 3.21 -20.01 3.04
N ALA A 188 2.33 -20.82 3.65
CA ALA A 188 1.09 -21.27 3.01
C ALA A 188 0.12 -20.12 2.69
N ALA A 189 0.30 -18.93 3.27
CA ALA A 189 -0.45 -17.74 2.90
C ALA A 189 0.00 -17.15 1.55
N LEU A 190 1.26 -17.36 1.18
CA LEU A 190 1.85 -16.92 -0.08
C LEU A 190 1.57 -17.91 -1.21
N LEU A 191 1.75 -19.21 -0.96
CA LEU A 191 1.42 -20.25 -1.93
C LEU A 191 0.76 -21.43 -1.22
N SER A 192 -0.43 -21.82 -1.66
CA SER A 192 -1.07 -23.06 -1.22
C SER A 192 -1.64 -23.81 -2.40
N VAL A 193 -1.34 -25.10 -2.48
CA VAL A 193 -1.94 -26.02 -3.44
C VAL A 193 -2.51 -27.19 -2.66
N VAL A 194 -3.81 -27.42 -2.78
CA VAL A 194 -4.51 -28.48 -2.04
C VAL A 194 -5.48 -29.17 -2.98
N ASP A 195 -5.31 -30.48 -3.17
CA ASP A 195 -6.25 -31.31 -3.89
C ASP A 195 -7.56 -31.42 -3.07
N ILE A 196 -8.59 -30.71 -3.51
CA ILE A 196 -9.87 -30.61 -2.79
C ILE A 196 -10.77 -31.79 -3.17
N ASN A 197 -10.77 -32.18 -4.44
CA ASN A 197 -11.67 -33.20 -4.96
C ASN A 197 -11.05 -34.62 -4.98
N LYS A 198 -9.76 -34.72 -4.67
CA LYS A 198 -8.96 -35.95 -4.59
C LYS A 198 -8.82 -36.67 -5.93
N ASP A 199 -8.85 -35.94 -7.04
CA ASP A 199 -8.66 -36.50 -8.38
C ASP A 199 -7.17 -36.60 -8.79
N GLY A 200 -6.26 -36.04 -7.99
CA GLY A 200 -4.82 -36.06 -8.24
C GLY A 200 -4.36 -35.13 -9.37
N ILE A 201 -5.22 -34.24 -9.88
CA ILE A 201 -4.93 -33.31 -10.97
C ILE A 201 -5.08 -31.87 -10.46
N LEU A 202 -4.06 -31.05 -10.69
CA LEU A 202 -4.10 -29.65 -10.25
C LEU A 202 -5.15 -28.84 -11.01
N GLN A 203 -6.16 -28.33 -10.29
CA GLN A 203 -7.14 -27.38 -10.82
C GLN A 203 -6.84 -25.95 -10.37
N LEU A 204 -7.29 -24.94 -11.14
CA LEU A 204 -7.06 -23.54 -10.79
C LEU A 204 -7.66 -23.17 -9.41
N GLY A 205 -8.83 -23.72 -9.07
CA GLY A 205 -9.50 -23.45 -7.78
C GLY A 205 -8.76 -24.02 -6.56
N GLU A 206 -7.82 -24.93 -6.78
CA GLU A 206 -7.02 -25.63 -5.78
C GLU A 206 -5.69 -24.94 -5.48
N MET A 207 -5.31 -23.99 -6.33
CA MET A 207 -4.11 -23.18 -6.17
C MET A 207 -4.46 -21.77 -5.68
N ARG A 208 -3.66 -21.26 -4.75
CA ARG A 208 -3.67 -19.86 -4.34
C ARG A 208 -2.25 -19.32 -4.41
N ILE A 209 -2.07 -18.26 -5.20
CA ILE A 209 -0.83 -17.48 -5.28
C ILE A 209 -1.11 -16.09 -4.69
N GLY A 210 -0.37 -15.70 -3.67
CA GLY A 210 -0.40 -14.36 -3.10
C GLY A 210 0.28 -13.34 -4.03
N GLY A 211 -0.22 -12.12 -4.10
CA GLY A 211 0.38 -11.09 -4.98
C GLY A 211 1.84 -10.79 -4.64
N ASP A 212 2.21 -10.89 -3.36
CA ASP A 212 3.53 -10.49 -2.84
C ASP A 212 4.67 -11.45 -3.24
N ILE A 213 4.35 -12.68 -3.63
CA ILE A 213 5.31 -13.71 -4.06
C ILE A 213 5.54 -13.66 -5.58
N VAL A 214 4.59 -13.16 -6.38
CA VAL A 214 4.59 -13.32 -7.84
C VAL A 214 5.93 -12.91 -8.47
N VAL A 215 6.44 -11.73 -8.13
CA VAL A 215 7.69 -11.21 -8.70
C VAL A 215 8.89 -12.06 -8.30
N LEU A 216 8.96 -12.50 -7.04
CA LEU A 216 10.07 -13.32 -6.53
C LEU A 216 10.05 -14.74 -7.10
N ALA A 217 8.87 -15.32 -7.27
CA ALA A 217 8.70 -16.67 -7.82
C ALA A 217 8.79 -16.70 -9.35
N THR A 218 8.63 -15.57 -10.05
CA THR A 218 8.59 -15.52 -11.53
C THR A 218 9.77 -16.22 -12.20
N PRO A 219 11.04 -16.02 -11.78
CA PRO A 219 12.15 -16.71 -12.42
C PRO A 219 12.07 -18.24 -12.29
N GLU A 220 11.60 -18.75 -11.15
CA GLU A 220 11.38 -20.18 -10.96
C GLU A 220 10.19 -20.70 -11.77
N ILE A 221 9.11 -19.92 -11.85
CA ILE A 221 7.94 -20.21 -12.69
C ILE A 221 8.35 -20.30 -14.16
N ALA A 222 9.22 -19.41 -14.62
CA ALA A 222 9.75 -19.39 -15.98
C ALA A 222 10.84 -20.46 -16.23
N GLY A 223 11.18 -21.30 -15.24
CA GLY A 223 12.21 -22.32 -15.37
C GLY A 223 13.64 -21.77 -15.51
N LEU A 224 13.89 -20.53 -15.07
CA LEU A 224 15.21 -19.92 -15.14
C LEU A 224 16.15 -20.47 -14.05
N PRO A 225 17.47 -20.43 -14.28
CA PRO A 225 18.44 -20.86 -13.27
C PRO A 225 18.28 -20.09 -11.95
N TYR A 226 18.54 -20.76 -10.82
CA TYR A 226 18.39 -20.21 -9.47
C TYR A 226 19.14 -18.87 -9.25
N VAL A 227 20.21 -18.64 -9.99
CA VAL A 227 20.99 -17.39 -9.97
C VAL A 227 20.11 -16.19 -10.35
N ILE A 228 19.18 -16.36 -11.29
CA ILE A 228 18.25 -15.30 -11.69
C ILE A 228 17.22 -15.02 -10.58
N SER A 229 16.70 -16.06 -9.92
CA SER A 229 15.85 -15.89 -8.73
C SER A 229 16.57 -15.12 -7.63
N GLY A 230 17.84 -15.46 -7.38
CA GLY A 230 18.71 -14.74 -6.44
C GLY A 230 18.93 -13.27 -6.84
N LEU A 231 19.14 -12.99 -8.13
CA LEU A 231 19.30 -11.62 -8.64
C LEU A 231 18.03 -10.78 -8.48
N VAL A 232 16.86 -11.36 -8.76
CA VAL A 232 15.56 -10.69 -8.57
C VAL A 232 15.31 -10.41 -7.10
N ALA A 233 15.59 -11.38 -6.21
CA ALA A 233 15.48 -11.18 -4.77
C ALA A 233 16.43 -10.09 -4.25
N ALA A 234 17.69 -10.11 -4.71
CA ALA A 234 18.68 -9.08 -4.37
C ALA A 234 18.26 -7.69 -4.88
N GLY A 235 17.74 -7.60 -6.11
CA GLY A 235 17.20 -6.36 -6.67
C GLY A 235 15.99 -5.83 -5.89
N GLY A 236 15.06 -6.71 -5.52
CA GLY A 236 13.90 -6.35 -4.68
C GLY A 236 14.30 -5.84 -3.30
N LEU A 237 15.28 -6.48 -2.65
CA LEU A 237 15.87 -6.01 -1.40
C LEU A 237 16.60 -4.68 -1.56
N ALA A 238 17.39 -4.51 -2.62
CA ALA A 238 18.09 -3.26 -2.89
C ALA A 238 17.10 -2.09 -3.10
N ALA A 239 16.01 -2.32 -3.83
CA ALA A 239 14.96 -1.33 -4.06
C ALA A 239 14.22 -0.94 -2.76
N SER A 240 13.88 -1.93 -1.91
CA SER A 240 13.21 -1.67 -0.64
C SER A 240 14.12 -0.92 0.34
N LEU A 241 15.39 -1.32 0.45
CA LEU A 241 16.39 -0.66 1.29
C LEU A 241 16.69 0.76 0.82
N SER A 242 16.80 1.00 -0.49
CA SER A 242 17.02 2.33 -1.05
C SER A 242 15.86 3.29 -0.73
N THR A 243 14.62 2.80 -0.79
CA THR A 243 13.44 3.59 -0.45
C THR A 243 13.37 3.86 1.05
N ALA A 244 13.60 2.82 1.87
CA ALA A 244 13.62 2.94 3.32
C ALA A 244 14.67 3.95 3.80
N ASP A 245 15.91 3.87 3.29
CA ASP A 245 16.98 4.81 3.61
C ASP A 245 16.60 6.26 3.25
N GLY A 246 16.10 6.48 2.03
CA GLY A 246 15.70 7.82 1.59
C GLY A 246 14.57 8.43 2.42
N LEU A 247 13.56 7.64 2.80
CA LEU A 247 12.45 8.10 3.63
C LEU A 247 12.88 8.31 5.08
N LEU A 248 13.68 7.42 5.65
CA LEU A 248 14.22 7.55 7.01
C LEU A 248 15.10 8.79 7.14
N LEU A 249 15.97 9.06 6.16
CA LEU A 249 16.80 10.27 6.12
C LEU A 249 15.92 11.53 6.03
N THR A 250 14.86 11.49 5.22
CA THR A 250 13.94 12.63 5.08
C THR A 250 13.23 12.92 6.41
N ILE A 251 12.72 11.88 7.09
CA ILE A 251 12.04 12.03 8.39
C ILE A 251 13.03 12.49 9.46
N ALA A 252 14.22 11.90 9.51
CA ALA A 252 15.26 12.27 10.46
C ALA A 252 15.70 13.73 10.27
N ASN A 253 15.83 14.21 9.04
CA ASN A 253 16.12 15.61 8.74
C ASN A 253 14.97 16.54 9.13
N ALA A 254 13.71 16.18 8.82
CA ALA A 254 12.56 16.97 9.24
C ALA A 254 12.48 17.10 10.78
N LEU A 255 12.72 16.02 11.51
CA LEU A 255 12.69 16.05 12.98
C LEU A 255 13.92 16.73 13.59
N SER A 256 15.12 16.54 13.03
CA SER A 256 16.35 17.11 13.60
C SER A 256 16.60 18.55 13.18
N HIS A 257 16.38 18.90 11.91
CA HIS A 257 16.64 20.22 11.37
C HIS A 257 15.43 21.16 11.50
N ASP A 258 14.24 20.72 11.09
CA ASP A 258 13.07 21.61 11.04
C ASP A 258 12.40 21.74 12.41
N LEU A 259 12.27 20.64 13.16
CA LEU A 259 11.70 20.68 14.51
C LEU A 259 12.77 21.00 15.56
N TYR A 260 13.79 20.17 15.74
CA TYR A 260 14.74 20.38 16.83
C TYR A 260 15.62 21.62 16.62
N TYR A 261 16.38 21.70 15.55
CA TYR A 261 17.31 22.81 15.35
C TYR A 261 16.59 24.14 15.13
N LYS A 262 15.60 24.23 14.23
CA LYS A 262 14.93 25.51 13.97
C LYS A 262 13.95 25.96 15.05
N MET A 263 13.23 25.04 15.74
CA MET A 263 12.18 25.43 16.70
C MET A 263 12.56 25.23 18.17
N ILE A 264 13.42 24.26 18.51
CA ILE A 264 13.73 23.91 19.92
C ILE A 264 15.07 24.52 20.37
N ASP A 265 16.17 24.25 19.67
CA ASP A 265 17.52 24.74 20.02
C ASP A 265 18.28 25.24 18.77
N PRO A 266 18.06 26.51 18.35
CA PRO A 266 18.77 27.14 17.23
C PRO A 266 20.27 27.35 17.46
N ASN A 267 20.75 27.12 18.68
CA ASN A 267 22.17 27.28 19.02
C ASN A 267 22.88 25.94 19.20
N ALA A 268 22.20 24.82 18.90
CA ALA A 268 22.79 23.49 18.99
C ALA A 268 24.06 23.40 18.14
N SER A 269 25.15 22.87 18.73
CA SER A 269 26.40 22.64 18.02
C SER A 269 26.25 21.61 16.89
N THR A 270 27.12 21.66 15.89
CA THR A 270 27.10 20.74 14.74
C THR A 270 27.18 19.28 15.17
N ALA A 271 28.03 18.97 16.16
CA ALA A 271 28.15 17.63 16.73
C ALA A 271 26.85 17.16 17.39
N ARG A 272 26.16 18.05 18.12
CA ARG A 272 24.88 17.75 18.76
C ARG A 272 23.78 17.49 17.72
N ARG A 273 23.71 18.30 16.66
CA ARG A 273 22.75 18.12 15.56
C ARG A 273 22.92 16.75 14.88
N VAL A 274 24.16 16.38 14.56
CA VAL A 274 24.44 15.07 13.92
C VAL A 274 24.09 13.92 14.86
N SER A 275 24.43 14.03 16.15
CA SER A 275 24.09 13.00 17.14
C SER A 275 22.57 12.80 17.28
N ILE A 276 21.83 13.91 17.38
CA ILE A 276 20.36 13.87 17.48
C ILE A 276 19.72 13.32 16.20
N SER A 277 20.23 13.73 15.02
CA SER A 277 19.75 13.17 13.75
C SER A 277 19.94 11.65 13.68
N LYS A 278 21.08 11.12 14.12
CA LYS A 278 21.34 9.67 14.15
C LYS A 278 20.47 8.93 15.18
N ALA A 279 20.29 9.52 16.36
CA ALA A 279 19.41 8.96 17.40
C ALA A 279 17.95 8.91 16.94
N LEU A 280 17.44 10.00 16.36
CA LEU A 280 16.08 10.05 15.80
C LEU A 280 15.90 9.07 14.65
N LEU A 281 16.89 8.94 13.76
CA LEU A 281 16.86 7.94 12.69
C LEU A 281 16.67 6.52 13.26
N LEU A 282 17.43 6.15 14.28
CA LEU A 282 17.31 4.84 14.93
C LEU A 282 15.93 4.65 15.57
N VAL A 283 15.42 5.66 16.30
CA VAL A 283 14.10 5.59 16.95
C VAL A 283 12.98 5.42 15.91
N VAL A 284 13.01 6.19 14.83
CA VAL A 284 12.02 6.09 13.74
C VAL A 284 12.12 4.74 13.04
N ALA A 285 13.33 4.23 12.79
CA ALA A 285 13.53 2.91 12.19
C ALA A 285 12.97 1.78 13.06
N LEU A 286 13.22 1.81 14.38
CA LEU A 286 12.67 0.82 15.31
C LEU A 286 11.15 0.91 15.42
N ALA A 287 10.58 2.11 15.46
CA ALA A 287 9.13 2.31 15.47
C ALA A 287 8.47 1.79 14.17
N ALA A 288 9.06 2.08 13.01
CA ALA A 288 8.60 1.57 11.73
C ALA A 288 8.67 0.04 11.67
N ALA A 289 9.76 -0.57 12.15
CA ALA A 289 9.90 -2.02 12.23
C ALA A 289 8.86 -2.66 13.15
N TYR A 290 8.57 -2.04 14.29
CA TYR A 290 7.55 -2.49 15.23
C TYR A 290 6.13 -2.45 14.62
N VAL A 291 5.77 -1.36 13.94
CA VAL A 291 4.47 -1.24 13.26
C VAL A 291 4.37 -2.24 12.10
N ALA A 292 5.44 -2.42 11.30
CA ALA A 292 5.46 -3.37 10.20
C ALA A 292 5.28 -4.82 10.69
N ALA A 293 5.88 -5.18 11.84
CA ALA A 293 5.75 -6.50 12.44
C ALA A 293 4.31 -6.86 12.84
N GLN A 294 3.45 -5.87 13.09
CA GLN A 294 2.04 -6.09 13.47
C GLN A 294 1.12 -6.42 12.30
N LYS A 295 1.56 -6.24 11.04
CA LYS A 295 0.75 -6.45 9.81
C LYS A 295 -0.66 -5.81 9.90
N PRO A 296 -0.77 -4.50 10.20
CA PRO A 296 -2.05 -3.87 10.56
C PRO A 296 -3.08 -3.81 9.42
N ALA A 297 -2.63 -3.76 8.17
CA ALA A 297 -3.47 -3.74 6.98
C ALA A 297 -2.68 -4.20 5.74
N ASP A 298 -3.39 -4.44 4.63
CA ASP A 298 -2.76 -4.73 3.34
C ASP A 298 -1.82 -3.60 2.91
N ILE A 299 -0.64 -3.98 2.39
CA ILE A 299 0.41 -3.03 1.99
C ILE A 299 -0.12 -2.02 0.97
N LEU A 300 -0.92 -2.50 0.01
CA LEU A 300 -1.54 -1.64 -1.01
C LEU A 300 -2.41 -0.53 -0.39
N PHE A 301 -3.17 -0.86 0.67
CA PHE A 301 -3.98 0.11 1.38
C PHE A 301 -3.12 1.11 2.13
N LEU A 302 -2.15 0.64 2.93
CA LEU A 302 -1.28 1.51 3.74
C LEU A 302 -0.54 2.54 2.88
N VAL A 303 0.04 2.10 1.77
CA VAL A 303 0.79 2.96 0.85
C VAL A 303 -0.15 3.99 0.21
N SER A 304 -1.26 3.54 -0.37
CA SER A 304 -2.19 4.43 -1.07
C SER A 304 -2.90 5.41 -0.13
N ALA A 305 -3.17 5.00 1.11
CA ALA A 305 -3.69 5.89 2.15
C ALA A 305 -2.66 6.99 2.51
N ALA A 306 -1.38 6.64 2.64
CA ALA A 306 -0.32 7.63 2.84
C ALA A 306 -0.23 8.63 1.68
N PHE A 307 -0.37 8.18 0.43
CA PHE A 307 -0.47 9.08 -0.73
C PHE A 307 -1.70 9.98 -0.68
N SER A 308 -2.87 9.46 -0.29
CA SER A 308 -4.08 10.25 -0.08
C SER A 308 -3.89 11.35 0.97
N PHE A 309 -3.25 11.03 2.09
CA PHE A 309 -2.91 12.03 3.12
C PHE A 309 -1.94 13.08 2.62
N ALA A 310 -0.85 12.67 1.96
CA ALA A 310 0.13 13.59 1.40
C ALA A 310 -0.48 14.51 0.33
N ALA A 311 -1.33 13.95 -0.55
CA ALA A 311 -2.07 14.69 -1.55
C ALA A 311 -2.90 15.79 -0.89
N ALA A 312 -3.77 15.43 0.07
CA ALA A 312 -4.67 16.38 0.70
C ALA A 312 -3.96 17.42 1.58
N ALA A 313 -2.89 17.03 2.26
CA ALA A 313 -2.18 17.89 3.19
C ALA A 313 -1.24 18.87 2.49
N PHE A 314 -0.49 18.45 1.46
CA PHE A 314 0.62 19.26 0.94
C PHE A 314 0.34 19.80 -0.47
N PHE A 315 -0.34 19.06 -1.33
CA PHE A 315 -0.46 19.43 -2.74
C PHE A 315 -1.12 20.80 -2.97
N PRO A 316 -2.27 21.13 -2.35
CA PRO A 316 -2.90 22.43 -2.56
C PRO A 316 -1.99 23.60 -2.16
N ALA A 317 -1.28 23.47 -1.04
CA ALA A 317 -0.36 24.49 -0.54
C ALA A 317 0.87 24.65 -1.44
N LEU A 318 1.45 23.55 -1.92
CA LEU A 318 2.59 23.58 -2.85
C LEU A 318 2.21 24.23 -4.18
N VAL A 319 1.07 23.84 -4.76
CA VAL A 319 0.62 24.39 -6.05
C VAL A 319 0.29 25.87 -5.90
N LEU A 320 -0.54 26.26 -4.93
CA LEU A 320 -0.91 27.67 -4.78
C LEU A 320 0.26 28.54 -4.33
N GLY A 321 1.19 28.01 -3.53
CA GLY A 321 2.41 28.73 -3.13
C GLY A 321 3.32 29.08 -4.32
N VAL A 322 3.37 28.24 -5.35
CA VAL A 322 4.20 28.48 -6.55
C VAL A 322 3.43 29.27 -7.63
N PHE A 323 2.14 28.97 -7.82
CA PHE A 323 1.39 29.46 -8.98
C PHE A 323 0.47 30.65 -8.66
N TRP A 324 0.29 31.03 -7.40
CA TRP A 324 -0.66 32.09 -7.00
C TRP A 324 -0.07 33.06 -5.97
N LYS A 325 0.29 34.26 -6.43
CA LYS A 325 0.91 35.33 -5.61
C LYS A 325 0.11 35.75 -4.37
N ARG A 326 -1.21 35.48 -4.35
CA ARG A 326 -2.10 35.87 -3.25
C ARG A 326 -2.12 34.84 -2.11
N ALA A 327 -1.62 33.62 -2.33
CA ALA A 327 -1.54 32.59 -1.31
C ALA A 327 -0.72 33.08 -0.11
N ASN A 328 -1.25 32.93 1.10
CA ASN A 328 -0.56 33.37 2.32
C ASN A 328 -0.52 32.27 3.39
N LYS A 329 0.25 32.51 4.46
CA LYS A 329 0.48 31.53 5.53
C LYS A 329 -0.81 31.04 6.20
N TRP A 330 -1.80 31.92 6.39
CA TRP A 330 -3.06 31.58 7.04
C TRP A 330 -3.90 30.65 6.16
N GLY A 331 -4.01 31.00 4.87
CA GLY A 331 -4.68 30.15 3.89
C GLY A 331 -4.00 28.80 3.75
N ALA A 332 -2.67 28.79 3.60
CA ALA A 332 -1.88 27.57 3.53
C ALA A 332 -2.12 26.68 4.76
N SER A 333 -1.85 27.17 5.98
CA SER A 333 -1.98 26.35 7.19
C SER A 333 -3.40 25.81 7.41
N LEU A 334 -4.43 26.65 7.26
CA LEU A 334 -5.82 26.20 7.44
C LEU A 334 -6.25 25.22 6.34
N GLY A 335 -5.81 25.42 5.11
CA GLY A 335 -6.11 24.51 4.01
C GLY A 335 -5.44 23.15 4.15
N MET A 336 -4.17 23.11 4.59
CA MET A 336 -3.48 21.86 4.90
C MET A 336 -4.22 21.08 6.00
N ILE A 337 -4.62 21.77 7.08
CA ILE A 337 -5.36 21.16 8.19
C ILE A 337 -6.72 20.67 7.72
N ALA A 338 -7.49 21.48 6.97
CA ALA A 338 -8.82 21.12 6.50
C ALA A 338 -8.79 19.92 5.53
N GLY A 339 -7.87 19.92 4.57
CA GLY A 339 -7.69 18.82 3.62
C GLY A 339 -7.31 17.51 4.32
N LEU A 340 -6.34 17.57 5.24
CA LEU A 340 -5.95 16.42 6.05
C LEU A 340 -7.10 15.93 6.93
N ALA A 341 -7.81 16.83 7.61
CA ALA A 341 -8.90 16.50 8.52
C ALA A 341 -10.04 15.77 7.80
N VAL A 342 -10.47 16.24 6.62
CA VAL A 342 -11.54 15.57 5.87
C VAL A 342 -11.10 14.21 5.31
N THR A 343 -9.86 14.10 4.85
CA THR A 343 -9.30 12.82 4.41
C THR A 343 -9.25 11.82 5.56
N PHE A 344 -8.77 12.27 6.73
CA PHE A 344 -8.67 11.45 7.95
C PHE A 344 -10.05 11.06 8.47
N TYR A 345 -10.98 12.01 8.55
CA TYR A 345 -12.36 11.76 8.94
C TYR A 345 -13.00 10.68 8.08
N TYR A 346 -12.89 10.80 6.75
CA TYR A 346 -13.44 9.83 5.82
C TYR A 346 -12.85 8.43 6.03
N MET A 347 -11.53 8.31 6.19
CA MET A 347 -10.89 7.02 6.46
C MET A 347 -11.29 6.45 7.83
N VAL A 348 -11.39 7.26 8.88
CA VAL A 348 -11.81 6.82 10.21
C VAL A 348 -13.26 6.33 10.22
N THR A 349 -14.14 6.88 9.39
CA THR A 349 -15.54 6.44 9.31
C THR A 349 -15.77 5.30 8.32
N THR A 350 -14.84 4.99 7.43
CA THR A 350 -15.07 3.97 6.37
C THR A 350 -14.12 2.77 6.41
N GLN A 351 -12.88 2.93 6.89
CA GLN A 351 -11.90 1.83 6.89
C GLN A 351 -12.00 0.96 8.16
N PRO A 352 -12.14 -0.37 8.05
CA PRO A 352 -12.34 -1.25 9.21
C PRO A 352 -11.28 -1.15 10.30
N TRP A 353 -10.00 -1.08 9.93
CA TRP A 353 -8.89 -1.01 10.89
C TRP A 353 -8.91 0.29 11.71
N LEU A 354 -9.10 1.45 11.05
CA LEU A 354 -9.19 2.74 11.74
C LEU A 354 -10.46 2.83 12.59
N ARG A 355 -11.59 2.34 12.08
CA ARG A 355 -12.85 2.28 12.83
C ARG A 355 -12.70 1.48 14.12
N GLY A 356 -11.95 0.37 14.09
CA GLY A 356 -11.63 -0.43 15.26
C GLY A 356 -10.80 0.33 16.31
N ILE A 357 -9.78 1.07 15.86
CA ILE A 357 -8.93 1.90 16.74
C ILE A 357 -9.73 3.03 17.41
N PHE A 358 -10.62 3.68 16.65
CA PHE A 358 -11.38 4.84 17.14
C PHE A 358 -12.78 4.47 17.69
N GLY A 359 -13.14 3.19 17.74
CA GLY A 359 -14.42 2.72 18.27
C GLY A 359 -15.65 3.20 17.48
N VAL A 360 -15.51 3.44 16.18
CA VAL A 360 -16.61 3.94 15.34
C VAL A 360 -17.57 2.81 14.97
N THR A 361 -18.83 2.91 15.42
CA THR A 361 -19.87 1.88 15.25
C THR A 361 -20.97 2.25 14.24
N SER A 362 -20.98 3.49 13.72
CA SER A 362 -21.97 3.95 12.73
C SER A 362 -21.93 3.13 11.42
N PRO A 363 -23.02 3.05 10.63
CA PRO A 363 -22.96 2.39 9.33
C PRO A 363 -21.82 2.93 8.45
N ILE A 364 -21.19 2.06 7.64
CA ILE A 364 -20.18 2.48 6.66
C ILE A 364 -20.91 3.15 5.50
N GLU A 365 -20.69 4.44 5.33
CA GLU A 365 -21.23 5.21 4.21
C GLU A 365 -20.10 5.69 3.31
N LEU A 366 -20.04 5.14 2.09
CA LEU A 366 -19.05 5.55 1.10
C LEU A 366 -19.58 6.75 0.31
N TRP A 367 -18.89 7.88 0.40
CA TRP A 367 -19.22 9.08 -0.38
C TRP A 367 -19.00 8.79 -1.87
N TRP A 368 -20.08 8.87 -2.65
CA TRP A 368 -20.12 8.52 -4.08
C TRP A 368 -19.56 7.13 -4.42
N GLY A 369 -19.55 6.20 -3.45
CA GLY A 369 -19.00 4.86 -3.62
C GLY A 369 -17.47 4.80 -3.70
N ILE A 370 -16.77 5.85 -3.26
CA ILE A 370 -15.30 5.91 -3.31
C ILE A 370 -14.70 5.18 -2.10
N GLN A 371 -13.75 4.28 -2.35
CA GLN A 371 -13.08 3.50 -1.32
C GLN A 371 -12.15 4.38 -0.46
N PRO A 372 -11.98 4.08 0.85
CA PRO A 372 -11.14 4.85 1.77
C PRO A 372 -9.71 5.06 1.28
N ILE A 373 -9.19 4.11 0.49
CA ILE A 373 -7.86 4.16 -0.11
C ILE A 373 -7.62 5.41 -0.98
N SER A 374 -8.69 6.00 -1.50
CA SER A 374 -8.69 7.17 -2.38
C SER A 374 -9.32 8.40 -1.74
N ALA A 375 -9.32 8.49 -0.40
CA ALA A 375 -9.93 9.58 0.34
C ALA A 375 -9.34 10.98 0.01
N GLY A 376 -8.12 11.03 -0.54
CA GLY A 376 -7.48 12.28 -0.96
C GLY A 376 -8.29 13.06 -2.01
N VAL A 377 -9.17 12.39 -2.75
CA VAL A 377 -10.10 13.04 -3.71
C VAL A 377 -11.02 14.06 -3.05
N PHE A 378 -11.30 13.92 -1.75
CA PHE A 378 -12.13 14.85 -0.98
C PHE A 378 -11.28 15.94 -0.32
N GLY A 379 -10.14 15.56 0.26
CA GLY A 379 -9.27 16.49 0.97
C GLY A 379 -8.58 17.48 0.06
N VAL A 380 -8.15 17.06 -1.15
CA VAL A 380 -7.44 17.94 -2.09
C VAL A 380 -8.31 19.14 -2.52
N PRO A 381 -9.54 18.95 -3.07
CA PRO A 381 -10.38 20.08 -3.45
C PRO A 381 -10.74 20.99 -2.27
N LEU A 382 -11.00 20.42 -1.09
CA LEU A 382 -11.27 21.21 0.10
C LEU A 382 -10.06 22.05 0.51
N GLY A 383 -8.86 21.46 0.49
CA GLY A 383 -7.62 22.18 0.74
C GLY A 383 -7.45 23.37 -0.21
N PHE A 384 -7.67 23.18 -1.52
CA PHE A 384 -7.67 24.29 -2.48
C PHE A 384 -8.70 25.36 -2.12
N ALA A 385 -9.95 24.97 -1.85
CA ALA A 385 -11.03 25.90 -1.51
C ALA A 385 -10.70 26.73 -0.26
N VAL A 386 -10.22 26.09 0.81
CA VAL A 386 -9.87 26.77 2.06
C VAL A 386 -8.67 27.69 1.88
N ILE A 387 -7.62 27.28 1.16
CA ILE A 387 -6.48 28.17 0.89
C ILE A 387 -6.94 29.40 0.13
N ILE A 388 -7.76 29.22 -0.91
CA ILE A 388 -8.25 30.33 -1.74
C ILE A 388 -9.10 31.28 -0.90
N ILE A 389 -10.12 30.78 -0.21
CA ILE A 389 -11.05 31.58 0.58
C ILE A 389 -10.31 32.33 1.68
N VAL A 390 -9.54 31.64 2.50
CA VAL A 390 -8.83 32.26 3.63
C VAL A 390 -7.78 33.25 3.13
N SER A 391 -7.04 32.92 2.06
CA SER A 391 -6.05 33.87 1.52
C SER A 391 -6.71 35.15 1.04
N LEU A 392 -7.88 35.07 0.40
CA LEU A 392 -8.63 36.26 -0.03
C LEU A 392 -9.16 37.09 1.15
N LEU A 393 -9.59 36.43 2.23
CA LEU A 393 -10.14 37.08 3.42
C LEU A 393 -9.07 37.65 4.38
N THR A 394 -7.81 37.25 4.24
CA THR A 394 -6.70 37.68 5.11
C THR A 394 -5.71 38.57 4.35
N ALA A 395 -4.83 39.26 5.07
CA ALA A 395 -3.88 40.21 4.48
C ALA A 395 -3.03 39.59 3.36
N ALA A 396 -2.73 40.38 2.33
CA ALA A 396 -1.84 39.97 1.25
C ALA A 396 -0.41 39.72 1.75
N PRO A 397 0.32 38.75 1.17
CA PRO A 397 1.76 38.63 1.40
C PRO A 397 2.47 39.93 1.07
N GLY A 398 3.59 40.20 1.76
CA GLY A 398 4.48 41.32 1.43
C GLY A 398 4.96 41.28 -0.02
N ARG A 399 5.39 42.42 -0.55
CA ARG A 399 5.86 42.53 -1.94
C ARG A 399 7.08 41.66 -2.20
N ASP A 400 7.98 41.57 -1.23
CA ASP A 400 9.13 40.68 -1.20
C ASP A 400 8.76 39.20 -1.47
N VAL A 401 7.70 38.71 -0.82
CA VAL A 401 7.22 37.35 -1.02
C VAL A 401 6.60 37.17 -2.40
N GLN A 402 5.85 38.16 -2.89
CA GLN A 402 5.25 38.10 -4.22
C GLN A 402 6.29 38.13 -5.34
N GLU A 403 7.35 38.94 -5.17
CA GLU A 403 8.50 39.01 -6.07
C GLU A 403 9.30 37.70 -6.04
N LEU A 404 9.50 37.09 -4.87
CA LEU A 404 10.12 35.77 -4.75
C LEU A 404 9.36 34.71 -5.55
N VAL A 405 8.03 34.66 -5.42
CA VAL A 405 7.18 33.71 -6.17
C VAL A 405 7.30 33.95 -7.68
N GLU A 406 7.35 35.21 -8.11
CA GLU A 406 7.53 35.57 -9.51
C GLU A 406 8.90 35.16 -10.05
N HIS A 407 9.96 35.38 -9.27
CA HIS A 407 11.31 34.98 -9.61
C HIS A 407 11.47 33.46 -9.70
N VAL A 408 10.90 32.70 -8.75
CA VAL A 408 10.91 31.23 -8.80
C VAL A 408 10.20 30.69 -10.04
N ARG A 409 9.12 31.36 -10.48
CA ARG A 409 8.34 30.93 -11.65
C ARG A 409 8.98 31.31 -12.98
N TYR A 410 9.59 32.49 -13.06
CA TYR A 410 10.25 33.01 -14.25
C TYR A 410 11.70 33.39 -13.93
N PRO A 411 12.57 32.40 -13.67
CA PRO A 411 13.96 32.66 -13.33
C PRO A 411 14.67 33.31 -14.52
N ASN A 412 15.41 34.39 -14.27
CA ASN A 412 16.04 35.16 -15.32
C ASN A 412 17.43 34.58 -15.62
N LEU A 413 17.48 33.60 -16.53
CA LEU A 413 18.66 32.76 -16.83
C LEU A 413 19.95 33.53 -17.14
N LYS A 414 19.87 34.80 -17.58
CA LYS A 414 21.03 35.66 -17.87
C LYS A 414 21.55 36.47 -16.67
N GLY A 415 20.74 36.70 -15.63
CA GLY A 415 21.10 37.51 -14.47
C GLY A 415 21.65 36.71 -13.29
N ASP A 416 21.17 35.47 -13.13
CA ASP A 416 21.45 34.65 -11.94
C ASP A 416 22.80 33.90 -12.00
N THR A 417 23.45 33.86 -13.16
CA THR A 417 24.77 33.21 -13.35
C THR A 417 25.97 34.13 -13.10
N LEU A 418 25.75 35.39 -12.71
CA LEU A 418 26.81 36.40 -12.54
C LEU A 418 27.01 36.89 -11.09
N ARG A 419 26.38 36.29 -10.07
CA ARG A 419 26.54 36.70 -8.66
C ARG A 419 26.86 35.57 -7.68
N THR A 420 27.69 34.61 -8.10
CA THR A 420 28.36 33.66 -7.18
C THR A 420 29.85 33.96 -7.05
N GLN A 421 30.22 35.25 -6.94
CA GLN A 421 31.51 35.65 -6.39
C GLN A 421 31.34 36.93 -5.55
N THR A 422 31.86 36.84 -4.31
CA THR A 422 32.16 37.91 -3.34
C THR A 422 30.99 38.76 -2.84
N ASP A 423 30.52 38.46 -1.62
CA ASP A 423 30.79 39.29 -0.43
C ASP A 423 30.67 38.45 0.86
#